data_AF-A0A3L7SUE6-F1
#
_entry.id   AF-A0A3L7SUE6-F1
#
_cell.length_a   1.000
_cell.length_b   1.000
_cell.length_c   1.000
_cell.angle_alpha   90.00
_cell.angle_beta   90.00
_cell.angle_gamma   90.00
#
_symmetry.space_group_name_H-M   'P 1'
#
loop_
_entity.id
_entity.type
_entity.pdbx_description
1 polymer ?
#
loop_
_entity_poly.entity_id
_entity_poly.type
_entity_poly.pdbx_seq_one_letter_code
_entity_poly.pdbx_strand_id
1 'polypeptide(L)'
;TRTILRKVLSDLGLSYVIKEKTINITSPDRAKETMTTRAYPIGDIIGNMNMNLPGNYNQSVFIQNVQNIINSIMALDPKSWQPEGAGSIVFEPSTMSLIIRQTAEFHFMVGSK
;
A
#
# COMPACT_ATOMS: atom_id res chain seq x y z
N THR A 1 15.44 -6.23 -12.80
CA THR A 1 14.92 -6.07 -14.19
C THR A 1 13.68 -5.18 -14.29
N ARG A 2 12.72 -5.22 -13.35
CA ARG A 2 11.50 -4.37 -13.34
C ARG A 2 11.75 -2.84 -13.38
N THR A 3 12.90 -2.38 -12.87
CA THR A 3 13.31 -0.97 -12.83
C THR A 3 13.65 -0.39 -14.21
N ILE A 4 14.19 -1.19 -15.13
CA ILE A 4 14.57 -0.71 -16.47
C ILE A 4 13.33 -0.45 -17.31
N LEU A 5 12.37 -1.38 -17.30
CA LEU A 5 11.11 -1.22 -18.03
C LEU A 5 10.33 0.02 -17.56
N ARG A 6 10.25 0.25 -16.24
CA ARG A 6 9.62 1.46 -15.69
C ARG A 6 10.32 2.73 -16.16
N LYS A 7 11.66 2.72 -16.22
CA LYS A 7 12.44 3.88 -16.65
C LYS A 7 12.26 4.18 -18.13
N VAL A 8 12.37 3.17 -18.99
CA VAL A 8 12.18 3.31 -20.45
C VAL A 8 10.78 3.82 -20.79
N LEU A 9 9.74 3.29 -20.13
CA LEU A 9 8.37 3.76 -20.36
C LEU A 9 8.16 5.18 -19.82
N SER A 10 8.75 5.51 -18.67
CA SER A 10 8.67 6.86 -18.09
C SER A 10 9.33 7.92 -18.99
N ASP A 11 10.46 7.60 -19.63
CA ASP A 11 11.13 8.51 -20.57
C ASP A 11 10.26 8.82 -21.80
N LEU A 12 9.31 7.94 -22.13
CA LEU A 12 8.33 8.10 -23.20
C LEU A 12 6.98 8.65 -22.72
N GLY A 13 6.86 9.03 -21.44
CA GLY A 13 5.60 9.49 -20.86
C GLY A 13 4.52 8.40 -20.72
N LEU A 14 4.93 7.13 -20.70
CA LEU A 14 4.07 5.95 -20.62
C LEU A 14 4.25 5.20 -19.30
N SER A 15 3.27 4.37 -18.97
CA SER A 15 3.27 3.45 -17.84
C SER A 15 2.80 2.07 -18.30
N TYR A 16 2.78 1.08 -17.40
CA TYR A 16 2.25 -0.24 -17.70
C TYR A 16 1.37 -0.76 -16.57
N VAL A 17 0.37 -1.57 -16.93
CA VAL A 17 -0.56 -2.27 -16.05
C VAL A 17 -0.45 -3.76 -16.34
N ILE A 18 -0.33 -4.60 -15.31
CA ILE A 18 -0.30 -6.05 -15.45
C ILE A 18 -1.73 -6.56 -15.23
N LYS A 19 -2.33 -7.10 -16.29
CA LYS A 19 -3.68 -7.66 -16.25
C LYS A 19 -3.70 -8.97 -17.02
N GLU A 20 -4.33 -10.02 -16.49
CA GLU A 20 -4.52 -11.30 -17.20
C GLU A 20 -3.21 -11.91 -17.76
N LYS A 21 -2.11 -11.82 -16.99
CA LYS A 21 -0.76 -12.26 -17.39
C LYS A 21 -0.17 -11.51 -18.61
N THR A 22 -0.76 -10.41 -19.05
CA THR A 22 -0.21 -9.52 -20.07
C THR A 22 0.24 -8.19 -19.47
N ILE A 23 1.23 -7.57 -20.11
CA ILE A 23 1.71 -6.23 -19.78
C ILE A 23 1.04 -5.26 -20.76
N ASN A 24 0.10 -4.47 -20.27
CA ASN A 24 -0.59 -3.44 -21.05
C ASN A 24 0.14 -2.11 -20.88
N ILE A 25 0.72 -1.58 -21.95
CA ILE A 25 1.35 -0.25 -21.96
C ILE A 25 0.24 0.79 -22.10
N THR A 26 0.18 1.76 -21.20
CA THR A 26 -0.87 2.78 -21.15
C THR A 26 -0.32 4.12 -20.66
N SER A 27 -1.08 5.21 -20.80
CA SER A 27 -0.70 6.49 -20.21
C SER A 27 -0.74 6.42 -18.67
N PRO A 28 0.07 7.24 -17.97
CA PRO A 28 0.04 7.33 -16.50
C PRO A 28 -1.35 7.66 -15.95
N ASP A 29 -2.14 8.47 -16.66
CA ASP A 29 -3.48 8.85 -16.21
C ASP A 29 -4.46 7.67 -16.27
N ARG A 30 -4.40 6.84 -17.33
CA ARG A 30 -5.14 5.57 -17.39
C ARG A 30 -4.65 4.52 -16.39
N ALA A 31 -3.36 4.54 -16.05
CA ALA A 31 -2.84 3.69 -14.97
C ALA A 31 -3.36 4.14 -13.59
N LYS A 32 -3.58 5.44 -13.39
CA LYS A 32 -4.23 5.98 -12.18
C LYS A 32 -5.73 5.64 -12.13
N GLU A 33 -6.40 5.53 -13.28
CA GLU A 33 -7.81 5.09 -13.37
C GLU A 33 -8.01 3.62 -12.95
N THR A 34 -6.95 2.79 -12.96
CA THR A 34 -7.01 1.37 -12.59
C THR A 34 -6.65 1.10 -11.13
N MET A 35 -6.67 2.14 -10.28
CA MET A 35 -6.54 1.97 -8.83
C MET A 35 -7.73 1.21 -8.26
N THR A 36 -7.43 0.27 -7.37
CA THR A 36 -8.44 -0.48 -6.62
C THR A 36 -8.29 -0.19 -5.14
N THR A 37 -9.38 -0.28 -4.38
CA THR A 37 -9.34 -0.22 -2.93
C THR A 37 -9.47 -1.64 -2.38
N ARG A 38 -8.57 -2.03 -1.46
CA ARG A 38 -8.62 -3.33 -0.78
C ARG A 38 -8.44 -3.15 0.73
N ALA A 39 -9.15 -3.97 1.50
CA ALA A 39 -8.99 -4.06 2.94
C ALA A 39 -8.03 -5.21 3.30
N TYR A 40 -7.04 -4.93 4.12
CA TYR A 40 -6.08 -5.90 4.65
C TYR A 40 -6.20 -5.95 6.18
N PRO A 41 -6.79 -7.00 6.75
CA PRO A 41 -6.80 -7.21 8.19
C PRO A 41 -5.36 -7.31 8.72
N ILE A 42 -5.07 -6.59 9.79
CA ILE A 42 -3.76 -6.59 10.47
C ILE A 42 -3.88 -6.82 11.98
N GLY A 43 -5.06 -7.24 12.45
CA GLY A 43 -5.35 -7.43 13.87
C GLY A 43 -4.50 -8.52 14.53
N ASP A 44 -4.08 -9.53 13.79
CA ASP A 44 -3.13 -10.57 14.22
C ASP A 44 -1.69 -10.05 14.30
N ILE A 45 -1.32 -9.10 13.44
CA ILE A 45 0.04 -8.53 13.35
C ILE A 45 0.31 -7.52 14.49
N ILE A 46 -0.68 -6.71 14.87
CA ILE A 46 -0.45 -5.60 15.83
C ILE A 46 -0.21 -6.11 17.28
N GLY A 47 -0.44 -7.39 17.53
CA GLY A 47 -0.07 -8.05 18.77
C GLY A 47 -1.05 -7.76 19.92
N ASN A 48 -1.11 -8.71 20.86
CA ASN A 48 -1.98 -8.65 22.02
C ASN A 48 -1.62 -7.49 22.94
N MET A 49 -2.64 -6.79 23.43
CA MET A 49 -2.50 -5.77 24.47
C MET A 49 -1.77 -6.36 25.69
N ASN A 50 -0.75 -5.67 26.19
CA ASN A 50 -0.06 -6.11 27.38
C ASN A 50 -0.90 -5.77 28.61
N MET A 51 -1.58 -6.78 29.17
CA MET A 51 -2.47 -6.61 30.34
C MET A 51 -1.76 -6.10 31.60
N ASN A 52 -0.42 -6.16 31.64
CA ASN A 52 0.38 -5.64 32.76
C ASN A 52 0.73 -4.15 32.61
N LEU A 53 0.39 -3.52 31.48
CA LEU A 53 0.63 -2.09 31.25
C LEU A 53 -0.66 -1.28 31.46
N PRO A 54 -0.57 -0.03 31.96
CA PRO A 54 -1.72 0.85 32.04
C PRO A 54 -2.34 1.09 30.65
N GLY A 55 -3.66 1.24 30.57
CA GLY A 55 -4.40 1.26 29.29
C GLY A 55 -3.92 2.33 28.29
N ASN A 56 -3.47 3.48 28.79
CA ASN A 56 -2.86 4.56 28.02
C ASN A 56 -1.53 4.17 27.34
N TYR A 57 -0.74 3.27 27.93
CA TYR A 57 0.48 2.73 27.29
C TYR A 57 0.13 1.71 26.19
N ASN A 58 -0.91 0.90 26.40
CA ASN A 58 -1.36 -0.03 25.37
C ASN A 58 -1.87 0.71 24.12
N GLN A 59 -2.57 1.83 24.30
CA GLN A 59 -3.05 2.65 23.20
C GLN A 59 -1.91 3.33 22.40
N SER A 60 -0.89 3.86 23.08
CA SER A 60 0.24 4.50 22.39
C SER A 60 1.09 3.50 21.60
N VAL A 61 1.35 2.32 22.17
CA VAL A 61 2.05 1.22 21.48
C VAL A 61 1.27 0.74 20.28
N PHE A 62 -0.06 0.60 20.40
CA PHE A 62 -0.93 0.23 19.29
C PHE A 62 -0.84 1.22 18.12
N ILE A 63 -0.99 2.53 18.39
CA ILE A 63 -0.90 3.56 17.35
C ILE A 63 0.48 3.53 16.69
N GLN A 64 1.55 3.38 17.48
CA GLN A 64 2.91 3.32 16.94
C GLN A 64 3.10 2.09 16.03
N ASN A 65 2.57 0.93 16.41
CA ASN A 65 2.65 -0.28 15.60
C ASN A 65 1.92 -0.13 14.26
N VAL A 66 0.69 0.42 14.27
CA VAL A 66 -0.06 0.74 13.05
C VAL A 66 0.76 1.65 12.14
N GLN A 67 1.31 2.74 12.68
CA GLN A 67 2.11 3.69 11.90
C GLN A 67 3.39 3.06 11.34
N ASN A 68 4.05 2.18 12.10
CA ASN A 68 5.23 1.47 11.62
C ASN A 68 4.92 0.58 10.42
N ILE A 69 3.77 -0.12 10.43
CA ILE A 69 3.30 -0.93 9.31
C ILE A 69 3.00 -0.03 8.10
N ILE A 70 2.27 1.07 8.29
CA ILE A 70 1.95 2.03 7.23
C ILE A 70 3.24 2.56 6.58
N ASN A 71 4.20 3.04 7.39
CA ASN A 71 5.47 3.56 6.90
C ASN A 71 6.27 2.51 6.12
N SER A 72 6.25 1.25 6.58
CA SER A 72 6.92 0.14 5.91
C SER A 72 6.31 -0.17 4.54
N ILE A 73 4.99 -0.11 4.42
CA ILE A 73 4.28 -0.26 3.14
C ILE A 73 4.58 0.92 2.23
N MET A 74 4.56 2.16 2.77
CA MET A 74 4.81 3.36 1.99
C MET A 74 6.22 3.39 1.39
N ALA A 75 7.21 2.87 2.13
CA ALA A 75 8.60 2.77 1.69
C ALA A 75 8.81 1.89 0.44
N LEU A 76 7.85 1.02 0.07
CA LEU A 76 7.96 0.14 -1.10
C LEU A 76 7.85 0.90 -2.44
N ASP A 77 7.11 2.01 -2.49
CA ASP A 77 7.06 2.91 -3.65
C ASP A 77 6.74 4.34 -3.19
N PRO A 78 7.73 5.09 -2.63
CA PRO A 78 7.49 6.36 -1.93
C PRO A 78 6.75 7.41 -2.77
N LYS A 79 7.01 7.42 -4.09
CA LYS A 79 6.40 8.39 -5.03
C LYS A 79 4.97 8.02 -5.45
N SER A 80 4.47 6.86 -5.06
CA SER A 80 3.12 6.40 -5.43
C SER A 80 2.03 6.87 -4.47
N TRP A 81 2.42 7.43 -3.31
CA TRP A 81 1.50 7.85 -2.25
C TRP A 81 1.29 9.36 -2.25
N GLN A 82 0.11 9.79 -1.79
CA GLN A 82 -0.17 11.21 -1.58
C GLN A 82 0.87 11.86 -0.65
N PRO A 83 1.33 13.10 -0.94
CA PRO A 83 0.82 14.01 -1.98
C PRO A 83 1.46 13.85 -3.37
N GLU A 84 2.55 13.09 -3.53
CA GLU A 84 3.27 12.98 -4.82
C GLU A 84 2.55 12.06 -5.82
N GLY A 85 1.93 11.00 -5.31
CA GLY A 85 1.17 10.03 -6.08
C GLY A 85 -0.30 10.01 -5.69
N ALA A 86 -1.05 9.09 -6.28
CA ALA A 86 -2.50 8.99 -6.08
C ALA A 86 -2.91 7.93 -5.04
N GLY A 87 -1.97 7.15 -4.51
CA GLY A 87 -2.26 6.11 -3.53
C GLY A 87 -2.52 6.64 -2.12
N SER A 88 -3.30 5.90 -1.36
CA SER A 88 -3.59 6.21 0.05
C SER A 88 -3.70 4.95 0.91
N ILE A 89 -3.40 5.12 2.19
CA ILE A 89 -3.55 4.10 3.23
C ILE A 89 -4.29 4.73 4.39
N VAL A 90 -5.37 4.08 4.85
CA VAL A 90 -6.14 4.49 6.02
C VAL A 90 -6.30 3.29 6.94
N PHE A 91 -6.16 3.50 8.24
CA PHE A 91 -6.46 2.46 9.23
C PHE A 91 -7.92 2.57 9.66
N GLU A 92 -8.66 1.45 9.58
CA GLU A 92 -10.03 1.33 10.05
C GLU A 92 -10.05 0.53 11.38
N PRO A 93 -10.27 1.19 12.53
CA PRO A 93 -10.18 0.54 13.84
C PRO A 93 -11.25 -0.53 14.07
N SER A 94 -12.46 -0.38 13.52
CA SER A 94 -13.57 -1.32 13.79
C SER A 94 -13.32 -2.72 13.22
N THR A 95 -12.60 -2.80 12.11
CA THR A 95 -12.26 -4.05 11.41
C THR A 95 -10.78 -4.41 11.54
N MET A 96 -10.01 -3.65 12.34
CA MET A 96 -8.56 -3.80 12.50
C MET A 96 -7.84 -3.98 11.15
N SER A 97 -8.21 -3.16 10.17
CA SER A 97 -7.79 -3.33 8.77
C SER A 97 -7.14 -2.07 8.21
N LEU A 98 -6.15 -2.26 7.33
CA LEU A 98 -5.63 -1.21 6.46
C LEU A 98 -6.45 -1.18 5.18
N ILE A 99 -7.10 -0.05 4.92
CA ILE A 99 -7.77 0.26 3.67
C ILE A 99 -6.73 0.91 2.76
N ILE A 100 -6.28 0.17 1.76
CA ILE A 100 -5.25 0.60 0.82
C ILE A 100 -5.89 0.85 -0.53
N ARG A 101 -5.74 2.07 -1.06
CA ARG A 101 -6.06 2.40 -2.44
C ARG A 101 -4.77 2.53 -3.23
N GLN A 102 -4.53 1.61 -4.15
CA GLN A 102 -3.34 1.60 -4.99
C GLN A 102 -3.61 0.83 -6.29
N THR A 103 -2.64 0.80 -7.22
CA THR A 103 -2.78 0.03 -8.45
C THR A 103 -2.87 -1.48 -8.19
N ALA A 104 -3.50 -2.22 -9.10
CA ALA A 104 -3.64 -3.68 -8.98
C ALA A 104 -2.28 -4.39 -8.86
N GLU A 105 -1.23 -3.86 -9.50
CA GLU A 105 0.14 -4.39 -9.44
C GLU A 105 0.75 -4.26 -8.06
N PHE A 106 0.47 -3.15 -7.36
CA PHE A 106 0.94 -2.95 -6.00
C PHE A 106 0.26 -3.96 -5.06
N HIS A 107 -1.06 -4.12 -5.19
CA HIS A 107 -1.80 -5.11 -4.42
C HIS A 107 -1.32 -6.54 -4.69
N PHE A 108 -0.99 -6.86 -5.94
CA PHE A 108 -0.38 -8.14 -6.28
C PHE A 108 0.97 -8.31 -5.57
N MET A 109 1.85 -7.30 -5.62
CA MET A 109 3.16 -7.33 -4.95
C MET A 109 3.05 -7.59 -3.44
N VAL A 110 2.10 -6.96 -2.76
CA VAL A 110 1.93 -7.08 -1.31
C VAL A 110 1.22 -8.39 -0.91
N GLY A 111 0.27 -8.87 -1.72
CA GLY A 111 -0.52 -10.06 -1.42
C GLY A 111 0.06 -11.39 -1.91
N SER A 112 1.16 -11.40 -2.67
CA SER A 112 1.75 -12.61 -3.24
C SER A 112 2.87 -13.23 -2.39
N LYS A 113 2.75 -13.20 -1.06
CA LYS A 113 3.63 -13.95 -0.15
C LYS A 113 2.83 -14.92 0.71
#